data_AF-A0A0D6AYJ4-F1
#
_entry.id   AF-A0A0D6AYJ4-F1
#
_cell.length_a   1.000
_cell.length_b   1.000
_cell.length_c   1.000
_cell.angle_alpha   90.00
_cell.angle_beta   90.00
_cell.angle_gamma   90.00
#
_symmetry.space_group_name_H-M   'P 1'
#
loop_
_entity.id
_entity.type
_entity.pdbx_description
1 polymer ?
#
loop_
_entity_poly.entity_id
_entity_poly.type
_entity_poly.pdbx_seq_one_letter_code
_entity_poly.pdbx_strand_id
1 'polypeptide(L)'
;MTSVNPKLVRALAARTMKLIRHDIPTGSVEVDYDILERVAEQDSELPKLLGIAITNNPNHTHPLTITQVAKRLGFNHWSGANKLVNRAKDETGIDLRSSDNSYHCQIKTGPGKNSKVRKWSLKSVDLLQKIKANEEYVIEL
;
A
#
# COMPACT_ATOMS: atom_id res chain seq x y z
N MET A 1 16.42 1.98 -23.35
CA MET A 1 15.86 0.67 -23.73
C MET A 1 15.33 0.01 -22.47
N THR A 2 14.01 0.00 -22.29
CA THR A 2 13.34 -0.54 -21.10
C THR A 2 13.46 -2.05 -21.06
N SER A 3 14.18 -2.61 -20.07
CA SER A 3 14.31 -4.06 -19.94
C SER A 3 12.99 -4.64 -19.41
N VAL A 4 12.17 -5.16 -20.31
CA VAL A 4 10.91 -5.82 -19.94
C VAL A 4 11.25 -7.19 -19.34
N ASN A 5 10.80 -7.45 -18.11
CA ASN A 5 11.09 -8.72 -17.42
C ASN A 5 10.35 -9.87 -18.13
N PRO A 6 11.06 -10.83 -18.76
CA PRO A 6 10.44 -11.86 -19.58
C PRO A 6 9.55 -12.82 -18.77
N LYS A 7 9.75 -12.91 -17.44
CA LYS A 7 8.87 -13.69 -16.56
C LYS A 7 7.49 -13.04 -16.45
N LEU A 8 7.42 -11.71 -16.37
CA LEU A 8 6.15 -10.98 -16.32
C LEU A 8 5.41 -11.06 -17.67
N VAL A 9 6.13 -10.89 -18.78
CA VAL A 9 5.54 -11.03 -20.13
C VAL A 9 4.99 -12.44 -20.35
N ARG A 10 5.73 -13.46 -19.92
CA ARG A 10 5.29 -14.86 -20.03
C ARG A 10 4.10 -15.17 -19.14
N ALA A 11 4.07 -14.65 -17.91
CA ALA A 11 2.93 -14.81 -17.01
C ALA A 11 1.67 -14.11 -17.54
N LEU A 12 1.84 -12.92 -18.14
CA LEU A 12 0.77 -12.17 -18.79
C LEU A 12 0.21 -12.94 -20.00
N ALA A 13 1.08 -13.39 -20.91
CA ALA A 13 0.67 -14.13 -22.12
C ALA A 13 0.03 -15.49 -21.81
N ALA A 14 0.54 -16.21 -20.81
CA ALA A 14 -0.05 -17.49 -20.39
C ALA A 14 -1.46 -17.30 -19.81
N ARG A 15 -1.70 -16.17 -19.13
CA ARG A 15 -3.01 -15.87 -18.55
C ARG A 15 -4.02 -15.37 -19.58
N THR A 16 -3.62 -14.55 -20.56
CA THR A 16 -4.50 -14.15 -21.67
C THR A 16 -4.93 -15.37 -22.50
N MET A 17 -4.00 -16.31 -22.77
CA MET A 17 -4.32 -17.56 -23.46
C MET A 17 -5.27 -18.49 -22.67
N LYS A 18 -5.29 -18.39 -21.34
CA LYS A 18 -6.19 -19.18 -20.49
C LYS A 18 -7.61 -18.59 -20.50
N LEU A 19 -7.73 -17.26 -20.47
CA LEU A 19 -8.99 -16.53 -20.60
C LEU A 19 -9.70 -16.84 -21.93
N ILE A 20 -8.96 -16.83 -23.04
CA ILE A 20 -9.53 -17.09 -24.37
C ILE A 20 -10.00 -18.54 -24.53
N ARG A 21 -9.32 -19.51 -23.88
CA ARG A 21 -9.60 -20.95 -24.08
C ARG A 21 -10.60 -21.56 -23.09
N HIS A 22 -10.82 -20.96 -21.94
CA HIS A 22 -11.68 -21.56 -20.91
C HIS A 22 -13.06 -20.89 -20.78
N ASP A 23 -13.19 -19.59 -21.09
CA ASP A 23 -14.41 -18.83 -20.75
C ASP A 23 -15.32 -18.51 -21.96
N ILE A 24 -15.02 -19.00 -23.16
CA ILE A 24 -15.82 -18.73 -24.38
C ILE A 24 -16.78 -19.87 -24.81
N PRO A 25 -16.67 -21.18 -24.45
CA PRO A 25 -17.49 -22.19 -25.11
C PRO A 25 -18.88 -22.44 -24.48
N THR A 26 -19.46 -21.52 -23.72
CA THR A 26 -20.89 -21.60 -23.35
C THR A 26 -21.43 -20.21 -23.06
N GLY A 27 -22.22 -19.68 -23.99
CA GLY A 27 -22.70 -18.30 -24.00
C GLY A 27 -23.45 -17.90 -22.73
N SER A 28 -23.02 -16.78 -22.14
CA SER A 28 -23.77 -15.78 -21.35
C SER A 28 -22.79 -15.03 -20.44
N VAL A 29 -21.85 -14.31 -21.05
CA VAL A 29 -21.18 -13.22 -20.33
C VAL A 29 -21.81 -11.96 -20.88
N GLU A 30 -22.76 -11.39 -20.14
CA GLU A 30 -23.17 -10.00 -20.33
C GLU A 30 -21.89 -9.17 -20.16
N VAL A 31 -21.31 -8.79 -21.29
CA VAL A 31 -20.19 -7.87 -21.32
C VAL A 31 -20.76 -6.51 -20.91
N ASP A 32 -20.47 -6.10 -19.69
CA ASP A 32 -20.89 -4.82 -19.14
C ASP A 32 -20.08 -3.70 -19.82
N TYR A 33 -20.64 -3.16 -20.90
CA TYR A 33 -19.98 -2.16 -21.76
C TYR A 33 -19.65 -0.86 -21.01
N ASP A 34 -20.37 -0.55 -19.92
CA ASP A 34 -20.08 0.60 -19.06
C ASP A 34 -18.71 0.48 -18.38
N ILE A 35 -18.26 -0.75 -18.08
CA ILE A 35 -16.94 -0.99 -17.47
C ILE A 35 -15.83 -0.81 -18.52
N LEU A 36 -16.08 -1.19 -19.78
CA LEU A 36 -15.12 -1.03 -20.87
C LEU A 36 -14.87 0.44 -21.20
N GLU A 37 -15.92 1.26 -21.19
CA GLU A 37 -15.82 2.70 -21.45
C GLU A 37 -15.05 3.41 -20.33
N ARG A 38 -15.32 3.05 -19.06
CA ARG A 38 -14.59 3.59 -17.90
C ARG A 38 -13.12 3.20 -17.84
N VAL A 39 -12.77 2.00 -18.29
CA VAL A 39 -11.37 1.53 -18.35
C VAL A 39 -10.57 2.25 -19.43
N ALA A 40 -11.20 2.68 -20.52
CA ALA A 40 -10.54 3.50 -21.54
C ALA A 40 -10.20 4.91 -21.03
N GLU A 41 -10.97 5.43 -20.07
CA GLU A 41 -10.77 6.76 -19.48
C GLU A 41 -9.87 6.74 -18.24
N GLN A 42 -9.82 5.62 -17.50
CA GLN A 42 -9.06 5.52 -16.24
C GLN A 42 -8.27 4.19 -16.16
N ASP A 43 -6.94 4.29 -16.34
CA ASP A 43 -5.98 3.18 -16.21
C ASP A 43 -6.09 2.41 -14.87
N SER A 44 -6.66 3.02 -13.84
CA SER A 44 -6.89 2.42 -12.52
C SER A 44 -7.94 1.31 -12.49
N GLU A 45 -8.80 1.19 -13.51
CA GLU A 45 -9.87 0.18 -13.56
C GLU A 45 -9.48 -1.08 -14.36
N LEU A 46 -8.39 -1.01 -15.12
CA LEU A 46 -7.85 -2.08 -15.94
C LEU A 46 -7.58 -3.40 -15.16
N PRO A 47 -7.11 -3.37 -13.89
CA PRO A 47 -6.94 -4.58 -13.10
C PRO A 47 -8.27 -5.29 -12.77
N LYS A 48 -9.37 -4.57 -12.57
CA LYS A 48 -10.70 -5.16 -12.31
C LYS A 48 -11.16 -5.97 -13.52
N LEU A 49 -10.98 -5.41 -14.73
CA LEU A 49 -11.34 -6.05 -16.00
C LEU A 49 -10.51 -7.31 -16.28
N LEU A 50 -9.25 -7.33 -15.84
CA LEU A 50 -8.36 -8.49 -15.94
C LEU A 50 -8.59 -9.58 -14.87
N GLY A 51 -9.59 -9.43 -14.01
CA GLY A 51 -9.82 -10.32 -12.87
C GLY A 51 -8.64 -10.32 -11.89
N ILE A 52 -7.87 -9.23 -11.85
CA ILE A 52 -6.84 -8.97 -10.85
C ILE A 52 -7.55 -8.12 -9.80
N ALA A 53 -8.08 -8.75 -8.76
CA ALA A 53 -8.60 -8.01 -7.63
C ALA A 53 -7.47 -7.10 -7.12
N ILE A 54 -7.65 -5.78 -7.23
CA ILE A 54 -6.81 -4.81 -6.54
C ILE A 54 -7.11 -5.03 -5.06
N THR A 55 -6.39 -5.95 -4.44
CA THR A 55 -6.51 -6.15 -3.01
C THR A 55 -5.95 -4.88 -2.39
N ASN A 56 -6.84 -3.95 -2.01
CA ASN A 56 -6.49 -2.81 -1.17
C ASN A 56 -6.24 -3.32 0.25
N ASN A 57 -5.34 -4.30 0.37
CA ASN A 57 -4.95 -4.89 1.62
C ASN A 57 -3.95 -3.88 2.23
N PRO A 58 -4.29 -3.26 3.37
CA PRO A 58 -3.45 -2.25 3.98
C PRO A 58 -2.07 -2.79 4.40
N ASN A 59 -1.86 -4.11 4.43
CA ASN A 59 -0.53 -4.70 4.58
C ASN A 59 0.38 -4.52 3.35
N HIS A 60 -0.15 -4.21 2.17
CA HIS A 60 0.67 -3.88 0.99
C HIS A 60 1.17 -2.44 1.05
N THR A 61 0.32 -1.50 1.45
CA THR A 61 0.68 -0.07 1.56
C THR A 61 1.44 0.23 2.85
N HIS A 62 1.05 -0.42 3.95
CA HIS A 62 1.61 -0.24 5.29
C HIS A 62 2.00 -1.60 5.90
N PRO A 63 3.07 -2.24 5.40
CA PRO A 63 3.44 -3.59 5.83
C PRO A 63 3.96 -3.65 7.27
N LEU A 64 4.45 -2.53 7.82
CA LEU A 64 5.25 -2.54 9.04
C LEU A 64 4.43 -2.24 10.29
N THR A 65 4.81 -2.83 11.41
CA THR A 65 4.41 -2.36 12.75
C THR A 65 5.45 -1.39 13.30
N ILE A 66 5.08 -0.59 14.31
CA ILE A 66 6.01 0.35 14.95
C ILE A 66 7.27 -0.34 15.50
N THR A 67 7.14 -1.60 15.94
CA THR A 67 8.29 -2.39 16.41
C THR A 67 9.24 -2.75 15.27
N GLN A 68 8.70 -3.06 14.08
CA GLN A 68 9.52 -3.33 12.90
C GLN A 68 10.20 -2.05 12.38
N VAL A 69 9.50 -0.92 12.42
CA VAL A 69 10.08 0.41 12.13
C VAL A 69 11.24 0.69 13.10
N ALA A 70 11.03 0.50 14.41
CA ALA A 70 12.06 0.69 15.43
C ALA A 70 13.30 -0.17 15.18
N LYS A 71 13.13 -1.46 14.87
CA LYS A 71 14.25 -2.35 14.52
C LYS A 71 15.03 -1.86 13.31
N ARG A 72 14.36 -1.37 12.26
CA ARG A 72 15.02 -0.83 11.06
C ARG A 72 15.81 0.44 11.34
N LEU A 73 15.34 1.27 12.27
CA LEU A 73 16.02 2.48 12.72
C LEU A 73 17.16 2.19 13.72
N GLY A 74 17.40 0.92 14.08
CA GLY A 74 18.44 0.51 15.02
C GLY A 74 18.04 0.58 16.50
N PHE A 75 16.75 0.63 16.82
CA PHE A 75 16.25 0.58 18.19
C PHE A 75 15.82 -0.83 18.61
N ASN A 76 16.06 -1.17 19.87
CA ASN A 76 15.67 -2.46 20.45
C ASN A 76 14.16 -2.55 20.76
N HIS A 77 13.50 -1.40 20.95
CA HIS A 77 12.11 -1.34 21.37
C HIS A 77 11.32 -0.28 20.62
N TRP A 78 10.01 -0.47 20.50
CA TRP A 78 9.09 0.45 19.80
C TRP A 78 9.11 1.88 20.36
N SER A 79 9.49 2.04 21.64
CA SER A 79 9.61 3.34 22.29
C SER A 79 10.59 4.27 21.59
N GLY A 80 11.66 3.74 20.99
CA GLY A 80 12.64 4.53 20.25
C GLY A 80 12.05 5.21 19.01
N ALA A 81 11.33 4.45 18.18
CA ALA A 81 10.60 5.01 17.04
C ALA A 81 9.47 5.95 17.48
N ASN A 82 8.77 5.62 18.57
CA ASN A 82 7.67 6.46 19.06
C ASN A 82 8.17 7.83 19.58
N LYS A 83 9.38 7.90 20.14
CA LYS A 83 10.01 9.18 20.49
C LYS A 83 10.27 10.05 19.26
N LEU A 84 10.73 9.45 18.15
CA LEU A 84 10.93 10.17 16.90
C LEU A 84 9.61 10.67 16.29
N VAL A 85 8.54 9.87 16.39
CA VAL A 85 7.19 10.30 15.96
C VAL A 85 6.68 11.47 16.82
N ASN A 86 6.89 11.42 18.13
CA ASN A 86 6.53 12.55 19.01
C ASN A 86 7.36 13.79 18.69
N ARG A 87 8.67 13.62 18.47
CA ARG A 87 9.54 14.71 18.05
C ARG A 87 9.09 15.35 16.74
N ALA A 88 8.68 14.54 15.76
CA ALA A 88 8.12 15.05 14.50
C ALA A 88 6.90 15.94 14.73
N LYS A 89 6.02 15.54 15.65
CA LYS A 89 4.84 16.30 16.06
C LYS A 89 5.23 17.59 16.80
N ASP A 90 6.22 17.55 17.67
CA ASP A 90 6.67 18.72 18.42
C ASP A 90 7.34 19.77 17.49
N GLU A 91 8.07 19.32 16.46
CA GLU A 91 8.75 20.20 15.49
C GLU A 91 7.81 20.77 14.42
N THR A 92 6.87 19.98 13.90
CA THR A 92 5.99 20.39 12.79
C THR A 92 4.58 20.78 13.21
N GLY A 93 4.17 20.46 14.44
CA GLY A 93 2.78 20.54 14.90
C GLY A 93 1.87 19.45 14.32
N ILE A 94 2.37 18.59 13.43
CA ILE A 94 1.59 17.61 12.70
C ILE A 94 1.69 16.23 13.37
N ASP A 95 0.57 15.69 13.82
CA ASP A 95 0.52 14.31 14.35
C ASP A 95 0.25 13.29 13.24
N LEU A 96 1.30 12.56 12.84
CA LEU A 96 1.23 11.47 11.85
C LEU A 96 0.19 10.39 12.20
N ARG A 97 -0.23 10.28 13.46
CA ARG A 97 -1.17 9.26 13.93
C ARG A 97 -2.63 9.74 13.96
N SER A 98 -2.87 11.02 13.68
CA SER A 98 -4.21 11.62 13.76
C SER A 98 -5.12 11.17 12.62
N SER A 99 -4.55 10.96 11.44
CA SER A 99 -5.23 10.50 10.24
C SER A 99 -4.58 9.24 9.66
N ASP A 100 -5.33 8.55 8.80
CA ASP A 100 -4.76 7.58 7.89
C ASP A 100 -4.16 8.35 6.70
N ASN A 101 -2.85 8.26 6.54
CA ASN A 101 -2.07 9.02 5.56
C ASN A 101 -1.03 8.12 4.87
N SER A 102 -0.17 8.69 4.04
CA SER A 102 0.89 7.94 3.32
C SER A 102 1.93 7.26 4.24
N TYR A 103 2.01 7.66 5.51
CA TYR A 103 2.98 7.18 6.49
C TYR A 103 2.39 6.16 7.46
N HIS A 104 1.13 6.37 7.86
CA HIS A 104 0.47 5.66 8.95
C HIS A 104 -0.98 5.31 8.56
N CYS A 105 -1.41 4.10 8.93
CA CYS A 105 -2.82 3.76 8.93
C CYS A 105 -3.22 2.91 10.15
N GLN A 106 -4.47 3.02 10.57
CA GLN A 106 -5.02 2.28 11.70
C GLN A 106 -6.11 1.30 11.24
N ILE A 107 -5.84 0.01 11.40
CA ILE A 107 -6.74 -1.06 10.97
C ILE A 107 -7.46 -1.64 12.17
N LYS A 108 -8.77 -1.84 12.07
CA LYS A 108 -9.55 -2.61 13.06
C LYS A 108 -9.32 -4.11 12.82
N THR A 109 -8.81 -4.81 13.84
CA THR A 109 -8.46 -6.24 13.77
C THR A 109 -9.48 -7.13 14.51
N GLY A 110 -10.34 -6.55 15.34
CA GLY A 110 -11.35 -7.32 16.09
C GLY A 110 -12.58 -6.49 16.50
N PRO A 111 -13.58 -7.13 17.12
CA PRO A 111 -14.86 -6.49 17.46
C PRO A 111 -14.72 -5.47 18.61
N GLY A 112 -13.70 -5.60 19.46
CA GLY A 112 -13.46 -4.71 20.59
C GLY A 112 -13.02 -3.30 20.17
N LYS A 113 -13.39 -2.28 20.98
CA LYS A 113 -13.00 -0.87 20.74
C LYS A 113 -11.47 -0.68 20.69
N ASN A 114 -10.71 -1.51 21.41
CA ASN A 114 -9.25 -1.47 21.49
C ASN A 114 -8.56 -2.45 20.51
N SER A 115 -9.31 -3.23 19.75
CA SER A 115 -8.76 -4.18 18.76
C SER A 115 -8.37 -3.45 17.48
N LYS A 116 -7.42 -2.53 17.61
CA LYS A 116 -6.90 -1.69 16.53
C LYS A 116 -5.39 -1.85 16.45
N VAL A 117 -4.88 -2.08 15.24
CA VAL A 117 -3.44 -2.19 14.98
C VAL A 117 -3.02 -1.02 14.12
N ARG A 118 -1.96 -0.33 14.55
CA ARG A 118 -1.32 0.71 13.76
C ARG A 118 -0.28 0.11 12.84
N LYS A 119 -0.36 0.48 11.58
CA LYS A 119 0.55 0.06 10.52
C LYS A 119 1.26 1.27 9.96
N TRP A 120 2.46 1.02 9.46
CA TRP A 120 3.41 2.01 9.01
C TRP A 120 3.93 1.63 7.63
N SER A 121 4.08 2.63 6.77
CA SER A 121 4.63 2.46 5.43
C SER A 121 6.16 2.51 5.44
N LEU A 122 6.79 2.14 4.33
CA LEU A 122 8.23 2.31 4.18
C LEU A 122 8.64 3.79 4.21
N LYS A 123 7.82 4.68 3.66
CA LYS A 123 8.04 6.14 3.70
C LYS A 123 8.19 6.66 5.13
N SER A 124 7.48 6.05 6.08
CA SER A 124 7.60 6.43 7.50
C SER A 124 8.98 6.10 8.09
N VAL A 125 9.62 5.03 7.62
CA VAL A 125 10.98 4.68 8.04
C VAL A 125 11.95 5.74 7.53
N ASP A 126 11.82 6.14 6.27
CA ASP A 126 12.68 7.16 5.65
C ASP A 126 12.53 8.51 6.35
N LEU A 127 11.28 8.92 6.65
CA LEU A 127 11.00 10.14 7.41
C LEU A 127 11.64 10.11 8.81
N LEU A 128 11.45 9.02 9.55
CA LEU A 128 12.01 8.87 10.90
C LEU A 128 13.53 8.75 10.88
N GLN A 129 14.11 8.22 9.81
CA GLN A 129 15.55 8.19 9.61
C GLN A 129 16.11 9.61 9.41
N LYS A 130 15.44 10.46 8.63
CA LYS A 130 15.79 11.89 8.47
C LYS A 130 15.71 12.65 9.80
N ILE A 131 14.62 12.45 10.57
CA ILE A 131 14.47 13.04 11.91
C ILE A 131 15.61 12.59 12.84
N LYS A 132 15.99 11.31 12.78
CA LYS A 132 17.12 10.77 13.55
C LYS A 132 18.45 11.41 13.13
N ALA A 133 18.62 11.72 11.85
CA ALA A 133 19.81 12.36 11.29
C ALA A 133 19.82 13.90 11.47
N ASN A 134 18.76 14.50 12.02
CA ASN A 134 18.54 15.96 12.08
C ASN A 134 18.57 16.63 10.70
N GLU A 135 18.12 15.92 9.66
CA GLU A 135 17.97 16.47 8.31
C GLU A 135 16.63 17.22 8.17
N GLU A 136 16.57 18.18 7.24
CA GLU A 136 15.30 18.81 6.88
C GLU A 136 14.35 17.79 6.24
N TYR A 137 13.10 17.80 6.70
CA TYR A 137 12.05 16.95 6.17
C TYR A 137 10.75 17.74 6.04
N VAL A 138 9.98 17.43 5.00
CA VAL A 138 8.65 17.98 4.76
C VAL A 138 7.65 16.85 4.97
N ILE A 139 6.64 17.09 5.81
CA ILE A 139 5.52 16.18 5.98
C ILE A 139 4.39 16.64 5.06
N GLU A 140 4.08 15.81 4.06
CA GLU A 140 2.89 15.96 3.21
C GLU A 140 1.82 14.98 3.71
N LEU A 141 0.69 15.52 4.17
CA LEU A 141 -0.45 14.76 4.72
C LEU A 141 -1.53 14.51 3.66
#